data_AF-A0A522WB78-F1
#
_entry.id   AF-A0A522WB78-F1
#
_cell.length_a   1.000
_cell.length_b   1.000
_cell.length_c   1.000
_cell.angle_alpha   90.00
_cell.angle_beta   90.00
_cell.angle_gamma   90.00
#
_symmetry.space_group_name_H-M   'P 1'
#
loop_
_entity.id
_entity.type
_entity.pdbx_description
1 polymer ?
#
loop_
_entity_poly.entity_id
_entity_poly.type
_entity_poly.pdbx_seq_one_letter_code
_entity_poly.pdbx_strand_id
1 'polypeptide(L)'
;MREGGFWFGKIDSKEFAVKLIRNISICFWAISAFQIVLSFFVGFEPAVDGILYGILGFSLYWFKSRVAGAMLLILSLTTVVVTGINWLTDNPGGTNIILALFLLWISARATQATFKLHKLR
;
A
#
# COMPACT_ATOMS: atom_id res chain seq x y z
N MET A 1 -8.29 3.35 27.92
CA MET A 1 -7.30 3.17 26.83
C MET A 1 -8.08 2.93 25.56
N ARG A 2 -8.10 3.89 24.60
CA ARG A 2 -9.01 3.79 23.46
C ARG A 2 -8.51 2.77 22.44
N GLU A 3 -9.30 1.72 22.29
CA GLU A 3 -9.24 0.69 21.27
C GLU A 3 -9.45 1.33 19.88
N GLY A 4 -8.35 1.68 19.22
CA GLY A 4 -8.39 1.87 17.78
C GLY A 4 -8.54 0.49 17.14
N GLY A 5 -9.51 0.31 16.22
CA GLY A 5 -9.66 -0.94 15.47
C GLY A 5 -8.34 -1.37 14.82
N PHE A 6 -8.22 -2.64 14.42
CA PHE A 6 -6.97 -3.26 13.94
C PHE A 6 -6.12 -2.38 12.99
N TRP A 7 -6.78 -1.60 12.12
CA TRP A 7 -6.14 -0.72 11.15
C TRP A 7 -5.61 0.61 11.71
N PHE A 8 -6.14 1.08 12.84
CA PHE A 8 -5.84 2.39 13.46
C PHE A 8 -5.19 2.27 14.85
N GLY A 9 -5.19 1.08 15.45
CA GLY A 9 -4.59 0.84 16.77
C GLY A 9 -3.08 1.04 16.82
N LYS A 10 -2.53 1.18 18.03
CA LYS A 10 -1.08 1.24 18.24
C LYS A 10 -0.42 -0.11 17.95
N ILE A 11 0.78 -0.08 17.36
CA ILE A 11 1.53 -1.29 16.97
C ILE A 11 2.41 -1.73 18.14
N ASP A 12 1.86 -2.23 19.24
CA ASP A 12 2.65 -2.37 20.49
C ASP A 12 3.30 -3.74 20.73
N SER A 13 2.95 -4.75 19.94
CA SER A 13 3.55 -6.08 20.01
C SER A 13 4.13 -6.54 18.68
N LYS A 14 5.09 -7.47 18.78
CA LYS A 14 5.73 -8.12 17.62
C LYS A 14 4.70 -8.91 16.81
N GLU A 15 3.81 -9.62 17.49
CA GLU A 15 2.75 -10.43 16.89
C GLU A 15 1.77 -9.55 16.12
N PHE A 16 1.40 -8.40 16.69
CA PHE A 16 0.53 -7.44 16.03
C PHE A 16 1.21 -6.83 14.80
N ALA A 17 2.49 -6.44 14.90
CA ALA A 17 3.24 -5.91 13.76
C ALA A 17 3.30 -6.91 12.60
N VAL A 18 3.62 -8.18 12.88
CA VAL A 18 3.66 -9.24 11.86
C VAL A 18 2.28 -9.47 11.22
N LYS A 19 1.22 -9.53 12.04
CA LYS A 19 -0.16 -9.71 11.53
C LYS A 19 -0.59 -8.53 10.66
N LEU A 20 -0.26 -7.30 11.06
CA LEU A 20 -0.56 -6.09 10.30
C LEU A 20 0.17 -6.06 8.95
N ILE A 21 1.48 -6.36 8.95
CA ILE A 21 2.29 -6.47 7.72
C ILE A 21 1.69 -7.50 6.77
N ARG A 22 1.30 -8.68 7.29
CA ARG A 22 0.69 -9.75 6.50
C ARG A 22 -0.60 -9.30 5.84
N ASN A 23 -1.51 -8.69 6.60
CA ASN A 23 -2.79 -8.22 6.08
C ASN A 23 -2.62 -7.11 5.04
N ILE A 24 -1.72 -6.14 5.28
CA ILE A 24 -1.43 -5.08 4.32
C ILE A 24 -0.82 -5.65 3.03
N SER A 25 0.06 -6.63 3.14
CA SER A 25 0.66 -7.28 1.96
C SER A 25 -0.41 -7.96 1.08
N ILE A 26 -1.39 -8.61 1.70
CA ILE A 26 -2.54 -9.20 1.00
C ILE A 26 -3.36 -8.11 0.30
N CYS A 27 -3.58 -6.96 0.94
CA CYS A 27 -4.24 -5.81 0.28
C CYS A 27 -3.47 -5.38 -0.97
N PHE A 28 -2.15 -5.24 -0.90
CA PHE A 28 -1.33 -4.88 -2.07
C PHE A 28 -1.37 -5.94 -3.17
N TRP A 29 -1.45 -7.23 -2.83
CA TRP A 29 -1.66 -8.27 -3.84
C TRP A 29 -3.04 -8.20 -4.49
N ALA A 30 -4.09 -7.91 -3.73
CA ALA A 30 -5.42 -7.70 -4.30
C ALA A 30 -5.43 -6.49 -5.25
N ILE A 31 -4.78 -5.40 -4.87
CA ILE A 31 -4.61 -4.20 -5.70
C ILE A 31 -3.77 -4.51 -6.96
N SER A 32 -2.69 -5.28 -6.81
CA SER A 32 -1.85 -5.74 -7.91
C SER A 32 -2.66 -6.53 -8.94
N ALA A 33 -3.43 -7.52 -8.49
CA ALA A 33 -4.31 -8.30 -9.35
C ALA A 33 -5.35 -7.41 -10.03
N PHE A 34 -5.98 -6.50 -9.28
CA PHE A 34 -6.96 -5.56 -9.83
C PHE A 34 -6.35 -4.66 -10.92
N GLN A 35 -5.17 -4.08 -10.68
CA GLN A 35 -4.46 -3.23 -11.64
C GLN A 35 -4.07 -3.99 -12.92
N ILE A 36 -3.58 -5.22 -12.77
CA ILE A 36 -3.27 -6.08 -13.93
C ILE A 36 -4.54 -6.38 -14.73
N VAL A 37 -5.65 -6.72 -14.08
CA VAL A 37 -6.93 -6.92 -14.78
C VAL A 37 -7.41 -5.64 -15.46
N LEU A 38 -7.27 -4.48 -14.81
CA LEU A 38 -7.67 -3.19 -15.36
C LEU A 38 -6.85 -2.80 -16.62
N SER A 39 -5.58 -3.22 -16.69
CA SER A 39 -4.71 -2.95 -17.83
C SER A 39 -5.23 -3.52 -19.16
N PHE A 40 -6.01 -4.61 -19.12
CA PHE A 40 -6.63 -5.17 -20.31
C PHE A 40 -7.70 -4.24 -20.92
N PHE A 41 -8.20 -3.27 -20.16
CA PHE A 41 -9.27 -2.35 -20.58
C PHE A 41 -8.79 -0.93 -20.81
N VAL A 42 -7.79 -0.46 -20.05
CA VAL A 42 -7.39 0.96 -20.00
C VAL A 42 -5.99 1.20 -20.57
N GLY A 43 -5.25 0.14 -20.92
CA GLY A 43 -3.91 0.22 -21.49
C GLY A 43 -2.83 -0.37 -20.58
N PHE A 44 -1.55 -0.26 -20.98
CA PHE A 44 -0.46 -0.97 -20.30
C PHE A 44 -0.02 -0.34 -18.98
N GLU A 45 -0.27 0.96 -18.75
CA GLU A 45 0.23 1.68 -17.57
C GLU A 45 -0.18 1.05 -16.22
N PRO A 46 -1.46 0.66 -15.99
CA PRO A 46 -1.85 -0.03 -14.76
C PRO A 46 -1.14 -1.37 -14.54
N ALA A 47 -0.69 -2.05 -15.61
CA ALA A 47 0.04 -3.31 -15.46
C ALA A 47 1.38 -3.09 -14.74
N VAL A 48 2.07 -1.99 -15.05
CA VAL A 48 3.37 -1.65 -14.44
C VAL A 48 3.19 -1.38 -12.95
N ASP A 49 2.21 -0.56 -12.58
CA ASP A 49 1.87 -0.30 -11.18
C ASP A 49 1.47 -1.60 -10.46
N GLY A 50 0.64 -2.42 -11.11
CA GLY A 50 0.22 -3.72 -10.59
C GLY A 50 1.41 -4.63 -10.28
N ILE A 51 2.38 -4.73 -11.19
CA ILE A 51 3.60 -5.52 -10.99
C ILE A 51 4.44 -4.97 -9.83
N LEU A 52 4.63 -3.64 -9.76
CA LEU A 52 5.38 -3.00 -8.68
C LEU A 52 4.73 -3.26 -7.31
N TYR A 53 3.42 -3.05 -7.19
CA TYR A 53 2.67 -3.35 -5.96
C TYR A 53 2.75 -4.83 -5.59
N GLY A 54 2.72 -5.73 -6.59
CA GLY A 54 2.85 -7.18 -6.39
C GLY A 54 4.21 -7.58 -5.81
N ILE A 55 5.30 -7.12 -6.43
CA ILE A 55 6.68 -7.40 -6.01
C ILE A 55 6.96 -6.82 -4.61
N LEU A 56 6.55 -5.57 -4.38
CA LEU A 56 6.76 -4.91 -3.09
C LEU A 56 5.88 -5.54 -2.00
N GLY A 57 4.62 -5.87 -2.31
CA GLY A 57 3.73 -6.60 -1.41
C GLY A 57 4.29 -7.98 -1.06
N PHE A 58 4.88 -8.68 -2.03
CA PHE A 58 5.53 -9.97 -1.79
C PHE A 58 6.76 -9.83 -0.89
N SER A 59 7.59 -8.83 -1.16
CA SER A 59 8.76 -8.53 -0.35
C SER A 59 8.40 -8.15 1.08
N LEU A 60 7.29 -7.44 1.25
CA LEU A 60 6.73 -7.07 2.54
C LEU A 60 6.21 -8.30 3.30
N TYR A 61 5.51 -9.22 2.62
CA TYR A 61 4.93 -10.43 3.23
C TYR A 61 6.01 -11.37 3.79
N TRP A 62 6.98 -11.73 2.96
CA TRP A 62 7.98 -12.75 3.30
C TRP A 62 9.12 -12.19 4.13
N PHE A 63 9.69 -11.07 3.70
CA PHE A 63 10.91 -10.53 4.32
C PHE A 63 10.63 -9.47 5.39
N LYS A 64 9.39 -8.97 5.51
CA LYS A 64 9.05 -7.82 6.36
C LYS A 64 10.00 -6.64 6.12
N SER A 65 10.37 -6.43 4.85
CA SER A 65 11.41 -5.48 4.47
C SER A 65 10.98 -4.03 4.74
N ARG A 66 11.80 -3.31 5.51
CA ARG A 66 11.62 -1.86 5.76
C ARG A 66 11.69 -1.05 4.46
N VAL A 67 12.58 -1.46 3.55
CA VAL A 67 12.76 -0.81 2.25
C VAL A 67 11.50 -1.01 1.41
N ALA A 68 10.93 -2.21 1.39
CA ALA A 68 9.69 -2.47 0.66
C ALA A 68 8.52 -1.62 1.21
N GLY A 69 8.40 -1.50 2.54
CA GLY A 69 7.42 -0.61 3.16
C GLY A 69 7.58 0.85 2.73
N ALA A 70 8.80 1.38 2.81
CA ALA A 70 9.10 2.75 2.39
C ALA A 70 8.86 2.99 0.89
N MET A 71 9.19 2.03 0.03
CA MET A 71 8.93 2.12 -1.41
C MET A 71 7.42 2.12 -1.70
N LEU A 72 6.63 1.28 -1.02
CA LEU A 72 5.17 1.31 -1.13
C LEU A 72 4.60 2.66 -0.69
N LEU A 73 5.18 3.27 0.34
CA LEU A 73 4.78 4.60 0.82
C LEU A 73 5.05 5.67 -0.24
N ILE A 74 6.24 5.67 -0.83
CA ILE A 74 6.60 6.59 -1.91
C ILE A 74 5.68 6.40 -3.12
N LEU A 75 5.45 5.16 -3.55
CA LEU A 75 4.57 4.85 -4.68
C LEU A 75 3.12 5.29 -4.41
N SER A 76 2.61 5.07 -3.20
CA SER A 76 1.27 5.55 -2.84
C SER A 76 1.18 7.08 -2.78
N LEU A 77 2.26 7.76 -2.41
CA LEU A 77 2.32 9.23 -2.42
C LEU A 77 2.28 9.76 -3.85
N THR A 78 3.03 9.15 -4.77
CA THR A 78 2.97 9.50 -6.20
C THR A 78 1.58 9.24 -6.76
N THR A 79 0.92 8.13 -6.39
CA THR A 79 -0.48 7.87 -6.80
C THR A 79 -1.42 8.98 -6.31
N VAL A 80 -1.32 9.43 -5.05
CA VAL A 80 -2.17 10.54 -4.55
C VAL A 80 -1.93 11.83 -5.33
N VAL A 81 -0.67 12.17 -5.63
CA VAL A 81 -0.34 13.38 -6.42
C VAL A 81 -0.91 13.29 -7.83
N VAL A 82 -0.69 12.17 -8.54
CA VAL A 82 -1.19 11.96 -9.90
C VAL A 82 -2.71 11.97 -9.94
N THR A 83 -3.37 11.27 -9.02
CA THR A 83 -4.84 11.29 -8.90
C THR A 83 -5.37 12.69 -8.61
N GLY A 84 -4.69 13.46 -7.74
CA GLY A 84 -5.04 14.85 -7.47
C GLY A 84 -4.93 15.75 -8.70
N ILE A 85 -3.86 15.60 -9.49
CA ILE A 85 -3.69 16.34 -10.76
C ILE A 85 -4.79 15.95 -11.74
N ASN A 86 -5.03 14.65 -11.95
CA ASN A 86 -6.05 14.18 -12.90
C ASN A 86 -7.45 14.64 -12.51
N TRP A 87 -7.74 14.74 -11.21
CA TRP A 87 -8.99 15.29 -10.70
C TRP A 87 -9.16 16.78 -11.00
N LEU A 88 -8.07 17.57 -11.01
CA LEU A 88 -8.11 18.99 -11.33
C LEU A 88 -8.16 19.26 -12.84
N THR A 89 -7.67 18.35 -13.68
CA THR A 89 -7.60 18.51 -15.13
C THR A 89 -8.72 17.77 -15.89
N ASP A 90 -9.73 17.25 -15.19
CA ASP A 90 -10.82 16.43 -15.75
C ASP A 90 -10.34 15.26 -16.63
N ASN A 91 -9.18 14.69 -16.30
CA ASN A 91 -8.62 13.57 -17.05
C ASN A 91 -9.33 12.26 -16.63
N PRO A 92 -9.87 11.45 -17.57
CA PRO A 92 -10.64 10.25 -17.23
C PRO A 92 -9.85 9.15 -16.50
N GLY A 93 -8.51 9.19 -16.52
CA GLY A 93 -7.67 8.20 -15.85
C GLY A 93 -7.42 8.49 -14.36
N GLY A 94 -7.62 7.49 -13.49
CA GLY A 94 -7.07 7.51 -12.13
C GLY A 94 -7.69 8.52 -11.16
N THR A 95 -8.98 8.82 -11.28
CA THR A 95 -9.70 9.82 -10.47
C THR A 95 -10.15 9.34 -9.09
N ASN A 96 -9.85 8.08 -8.72
CA ASN A 96 -10.29 7.51 -7.44
C ASN A 96 -9.40 7.96 -6.27
N ILE A 97 -9.63 9.18 -5.79
CA ILE A 97 -8.91 9.77 -4.66
C ILE A 97 -9.05 8.95 -3.39
N ILE A 98 -10.19 8.27 -3.19
CA ILE A 98 -10.44 7.44 -2.01
C ILE A 98 -9.47 6.25 -2.00
N LEU A 99 -9.31 5.57 -3.14
CA LEU A 99 -8.35 4.47 -3.28
C LEU A 99 -6.92 4.96 -3.07
N ALA A 100 -6.55 6.10 -3.64
CA ALA A 100 -5.22 6.67 -3.48
C ALA A 100 -4.90 6.98 -2.00
N LEU A 101 -5.83 7.61 -1.28
CA LEU A 101 -5.68 7.89 0.16
C LEU A 101 -5.65 6.61 1.00
N PHE A 102 -6.44 5.60 0.63
CA PHE A 102 -6.40 4.30 1.27
C PHE A 102 -5.03 3.62 1.11
N LEU A 103 -4.48 3.62 -0.11
CA LEU A 103 -3.14 3.11 -0.41
C LEU A 103 -2.07 3.82 0.44
N LEU A 104 -2.16 5.15 0.52
CA LEU A 104 -1.26 5.97 1.32
C LEU A 104 -1.34 5.62 2.82
N TRP A 105 -2.56 5.40 3.33
CA TRP A 105 -2.75 5.02 4.72
C TRP A 105 -2.13 3.65 5.03
N ILE A 106 -2.44 2.62 4.21
CA ILE A 106 -1.94 1.26 4.48
C ILE A 106 -0.43 1.16 4.26
N SER A 107 0.14 1.89 3.31
CA SER A 107 1.59 1.90 3.07
C SER A 107 2.34 2.57 4.23
N ALA A 108 1.80 3.67 4.78
CA ALA A 108 2.35 4.33 5.96
C ALA A 108 2.33 3.39 7.17
N ARG A 109 1.22 2.66 7.36
CA ARG A 109 1.09 1.67 8.43
C ARG A 109 2.03 0.49 8.27
N ALA A 110 2.22 -0.03 7.04
CA ALA A 110 3.20 -1.08 6.77
C ALA A 110 4.63 -0.61 7.06
N THR A 111 4.97 0.62 6.67
CA THR A 111 6.26 1.23 6.97
C THR A 111 6.47 1.30 8.49
N GLN A 112 5.53 1.87 9.24
CA GLN A 112 5.62 1.92 10.71
C GLN A 112 5.77 0.52 11.33
N ALA A 113 5.01 -0.46 10.84
CA ALA A 113 5.05 -1.83 11.35
C ALA A 113 6.41 -2.51 11.10
N THR A 114 6.99 -2.36 9.91
CA THR A 114 8.30 -2.96 9.58
C THR A 114 9.43 -2.36 10.42
N PHE A 115 9.43 -1.04 10.61
CA PHE A 115 10.42 -0.39 11.47
C PHE A 115 10.27 -0.78 12.94
N LYS A 116 9.04 -0.82 13.46
CA LYS A 116 8.79 -1.21 14.86
C LYS A 116 9.09 -2.69 15.10
N LEU A 117 8.77 -3.58 14.16
CA LEU A 117 9.14 -4.99 14.21
C LEU A 117 10.66 -5.19 14.30
N HIS A 118 11.44 -4.38 13.58
CA HIS A 118 12.89 -4.44 13.64
C HIS A 118 13.44 -3.97 15.00
N LYS A 119 12.83 -2.95 15.61
CA LYS A 119 13.22 -2.47 16.94
C LYS A 119 12.84 -3.44 18.07
N LEU A 120 11.78 -4.23 17.87
CA LEU A 120 11.29 -5.26 18.81
C LEU A 120 11.97 -6.62 18.62
N ARG A 121 12.88 -6.75 17.65
CA ARG A 121 13.66 -7.96 17.40
C ARG A 121 14.92 -7.95 18.26
#